data_AF-A0A0N0JZ11-F1
#
_entry.id   AF-A0A0N0JZ11-F1
#
_cell.length_a   1.000
_cell.length_b   1.000
_cell.length_c   1.000
_cell.angle_alpha   90.00
_cell.angle_beta   90.00
_cell.angle_gamma   90.00
#
_symmetry.space_group_name_H-M   'P 1'
#
loop_
_entity.id
_entity.type
_entity.pdbx_description
1 polymer ?
#
loop_
_entity_poly.entity_id
_entity_poly.type
_entity_poly.pdbx_seq_one_letter_code
_entity_poly.pdbx_strand_id
1 'polypeptide(L)'
;MTIVYDLWFTREYDDREDTELHIGIYASRFEAEAAIEALKDKPGFRDYPEGFEAHEVVLGQTGWQYGFVTTIGAPPKDAAGEAFDLPAFD
;
A
#
# COMPACT_ATOMS: atom_id res chain seq x y z
N MET A 1 9.16 9.24 18.91
CA MET A 1 8.52 8.92 17.62
C MET A 1 9.44 7.95 16.91
N THR A 2 9.01 6.73 16.69
CA THR A 2 9.81 5.71 16.00
C THR A 2 9.33 5.63 14.56
N ILE A 3 10.21 5.92 13.61
CA ILE A 3 9.93 5.75 12.18
C ILE A 3 10.27 4.30 11.83
N VAL A 4 9.37 3.66 11.10
CA VAL A 4 9.57 2.36 10.46
C VAL A 4 9.25 2.51 8.97
N TYR A 5 9.60 1.51 8.18
CA TYR A 5 9.46 1.54 6.73
C TYR A 5 8.47 0.47 6.30
N ASP A 6 7.35 0.89 5.72
CA ASP A 6 6.32 0.03 5.16
C ASP A 6 6.60 -0.22 3.68
N LEU A 7 6.96 -1.46 3.33
CA LEU A 7 7.38 -1.85 2.00
C LEU A 7 6.22 -2.49 1.23
N TRP A 8 5.91 -1.90 0.09
CA TRP A 8 4.91 -2.36 -0.86
C TRP A 8 5.53 -2.64 -2.22
N PHE A 9 4.83 -3.44 -3.02
CA PHE A 9 5.00 -3.46 -4.46
C PHE A 9 3.68 -3.07 -5.11
N THR A 10 3.71 -2.07 -5.98
CA THR A 10 2.56 -1.56 -6.72
C THR A 10 2.83 -1.71 -8.22
N ARG A 11 1.78 -2.02 -8.99
CA ARG A 11 1.80 -1.93 -10.44
C ARG A 11 0.40 -1.64 -10.94
N GLU A 12 0.27 -0.51 -11.62
CA GLU A 12 -0.96 -0.09 -12.27
C GLU A 12 -1.14 -0.77 -13.63
N TYR A 13 -2.40 -0.98 -14.02
CA TYR A 13 -2.77 -1.55 -15.32
C TYR A 13 -3.95 -0.80 -15.95
N ASP A 14 -3.90 -0.62 -17.27
CA ASP A 14 -5.00 0.03 -18.00
C ASP A 14 -6.22 -0.90 -18.20
N ASP A 15 -6.01 -2.22 -18.22
CA ASP A 15 -6.98 -3.21 -18.69
C ASP A 15 -7.47 -4.20 -17.61
N ARG A 16 -6.96 -4.06 -16.38
CA ARG A 16 -7.26 -4.95 -15.24
C ARG A 16 -7.01 -4.24 -13.92
N GLU A 17 -7.33 -4.91 -12.83
CA GLU A 17 -7.01 -4.43 -11.48
C GLU A 17 -5.50 -4.34 -11.25
N ASP A 18 -5.14 -3.31 -10.49
CA ASP A 18 -3.79 -3.04 -10.03
C ASP A 18 -3.26 -4.18 -9.17
N THR A 19 -1.95 -4.35 -9.19
CA THR A 19 -1.27 -5.29 -8.30
C THR A 19 -0.69 -4.51 -7.14
N GLU A 20 -1.23 -4.74 -5.95
CA GLU A 20 -0.71 -4.18 -4.69
C GLU A 20 -0.33 -5.34 -3.76
N LEU A 21 0.94 -5.39 -3.37
CA LEU A 21 1.47 -6.43 -2.49
C LEU A 21 2.18 -5.78 -1.31
N HIS A 22 1.62 -5.95 -0.11
CA HIS A 22 2.33 -5.62 1.13
C HIS A 22 3.43 -6.65 1.39
N ILE A 23 4.68 -6.20 1.41
CA ILE A 23 5.86 -7.06 1.58
C ILE A 23 6.26 -7.15 3.05
N GLY A 24 6.22 -6.04 3.79
CA GLY A 24 6.47 -6.05 5.23
C GLY A 24 6.91 -4.71 5.80
N ILE A 25 7.06 -4.69 7.14
CA ILE A 25 7.48 -3.54 7.92
C ILE A 25 8.91 -3.74 8.42
N TYR A 26 9.76 -2.73 8.23
CA TYR A 26 11.18 -2.76 8.57
C TYR A 26 11.56 -1.64 9.54
N ALA A 27 12.51 -1.90 10.43
CA ALA A 27 12.90 -0.92 11.45
C ALA A 27 13.78 0.21 10.87
N SER A 28 14.34 0.01 9.67
CA SER A 28 15.18 1.01 8.99
C SER A 28 15.05 0.93 7.47
N ARG A 29 15.41 2.03 6.80
CA ARG A 29 15.44 2.11 5.33
C ARG A 29 16.35 1.03 4.73
N PHE A 30 17.50 0.82 5.35
CA PHE A 30 18.48 -0.17 4.92
C PHE A 30 17.92 -1.59 4.92
N GLU A 31 17.13 -1.96 5.92
CA GLU A 31 16.48 -3.28 5.98
C GLU A 31 15.43 -3.44 4.86
N ALA A 32 14.63 -2.40 4.60
CA ALA A 32 13.66 -2.41 3.50
C ALA A 32 14.37 -2.51 2.13
N GLU A 33 15.43 -1.75 1.91
CA GLU A 33 16.26 -1.82 0.70
C GLU A 33 16.89 -3.21 0.51
N ALA A 34 17.40 -3.82 1.59
CA ALA A 34 17.93 -5.18 1.54
C ALA A 34 16.86 -6.22 1.15
N ALA A 35 15.61 -6.03 1.58
CA ALA A 35 14.50 -6.86 1.15
C ALA A 35 14.17 -6.66 -0.33
N ILE A 36 14.17 -5.42 -0.84
CA ILE A 36 14.01 -5.13 -2.27
C ILE A 36 15.08 -5.85 -3.08
N GLU A 37 16.35 -5.71 -2.70
CA GLU A 37 17.47 -6.36 -3.40
C GLU A 37 17.34 -7.89 -3.42
N ALA A 38 16.83 -8.50 -2.34
CA ALA A 38 16.59 -9.94 -2.28
C ALA A 38 15.39 -10.41 -3.13
N LEU A 39 14.43 -9.52 -3.41
CA LEU A 39 13.19 -9.84 -4.11
C LEU A 39 13.20 -9.46 -5.58
N LYS A 40 13.94 -8.42 -5.97
CA LYS A 40 13.84 -7.81 -7.31
C LYS A 40 14.12 -8.77 -8.46
N ASP A 41 14.89 -9.84 -8.24
CA ASP A 41 15.19 -10.83 -9.29
C ASP A 41 14.14 -11.95 -9.41
N LYS A 42 13.11 -11.99 -8.54
CA LYS A 42 12.05 -13.00 -8.62
C LYS A 42 11.15 -12.77 -9.85
N PRO A 43 10.48 -13.83 -10.37
CA PRO A 43 9.53 -13.70 -11.47
C PRO A 43 8.46 -12.64 -11.18
N GLY A 44 8.12 -11.82 -12.17
CA GLY A 44 7.20 -10.69 -12.02
C GLY A 44 7.90 -9.42 -11.52
N PHE A 45 8.63 -9.49 -10.40
CA PHE A 45 9.35 -8.33 -9.85
C PHE A 45 10.49 -7.86 -10.75
N ARG A 46 11.25 -8.78 -11.36
CA ARG A 46 12.37 -8.42 -12.24
C ARG A 46 11.97 -7.62 -13.46
N ASP A 47 10.71 -7.73 -13.86
CA ASP A 47 10.17 -7.08 -15.05
C ASP A 47 9.71 -5.64 -14.73
N TYR A 48 9.54 -5.31 -13.44
CA TYR A 48 9.03 -4.03 -12.93
C TYR A 48 9.69 -3.65 -11.59
N PRO A 49 11.04 -3.55 -11.50
CA PRO A 49 11.73 -3.26 -10.24
C PRO A 49 11.41 -1.87 -9.66
N GLU A 50 10.85 -0.96 -10.47
CA GLU A 50 10.38 0.36 -10.06
C GLU A 50 9.11 0.31 -9.21
N GLY A 51 8.38 -0.81 -9.19
CA GLY A 51 7.14 -0.96 -8.42
C GLY A 51 7.35 -1.09 -6.92
N PHE A 52 8.59 -1.25 -6.43
CA PHE A 52 8.84 -1.30 -4.98
C PHE A 52 8.78 0.09 -4.36
N GLU A 53 7.96 0.23 -3.32
CA GLU A 53 7.73 1.48 -2.60
C GLU A 53 7.98 1.29 -1.10
N ALA A 54 8.96 2.00 -0.53
CA ALA A 54 9.22 2.00 0.91
C ALA A 54 8.76 3.32 1.53
N HIS A 55 7.63 3.29 2.24
CA HIS A 55 7.01 4.45 2.86
C HIS A 55 7.47 4.61 4.31
N GLU A 56 7.87 5.83 4.70
CA GLU A 56 8.14 6.13 6.10
C GLU A 56 6.82 6.26 6.87
N VAL A 57 6.66 5.46 7.92
CA VAL A 57 5.47 5.48 8.77
C VAL A 57 5.85 5.56 10.24
N VAL A 58 5.00 6.20 11.06
CA VAL A 58 5.23 6.27 12.50
C VAL A 58 4.67 5.01 13.16
N LEU A 59 5.52 4.28 13.88
CA LEU A 59 5.10 3.09 14.61
C LEU A 59 4.03 3.44 15.65
N GLY A 60 2.90 2.74 15.59
CA GLY A 60 1.75 2.95 16.47
C GLY A 60 0.79 4.07 16.01
N GLN A 61 1.06 4.72 14.87
CA GLN A 61 0.09 5.60 14.23
C GLN A 61 -1.03 4.79 13.59
N THR A 62 -2.27 5.24 13.77
CA THR A 62 -3.41 4.68 13.03
C THR A 62 -3.46 5.33 11.65
N GLY A 63 -3.40 4.51 10.59
CA GLY A 63 -3.58 4.94 9.21
C GLY A 63 -5.06 5.12 8.87
N TRP A 64 -5.60 4.24 8.04
CA TRP A 64 -7.02 4.25 7.68
C TRP A 64 -7.93 4.08 8.91
N GLN A 65 -8.91 5.00 9.06
CA GLN A 65 -9.79 5.06 10.24
C GLN A 65 -11.28 5.22 9.88
N TYR A 66 -11.64 5.13 8.59
CA TYR A 66 -12.95 5.55 8.07
C TYR A 66 -13.91 4.37 7.74
N GLY A 67 -13.67 3.17 8.25
CA GLY A 67 -14.52 1.99 7.98
C GLY A 67 -13.99 1.10 6.85
N PHE A 68 -14.85 0.45 6.05
CA PHE A 68 -14.43 -0.28 4.85
C PHE A 68 -15.40 -0.02 3.69
N VAL A 69 -14.87 0.14 2.48
CA VAL A 69 -15.65 0.40 1.25
C VAL A 69 -15.91 -0.92 0.54
N THR A 70 -17.16 -1.19 0.18
CA THR A 70 -17.53 -2.41 -0.59
C THR A 70 -18.09 -2.12 -1.97
N THR A 71 -18.28 -0.85 -2.31
CA THR A 71 -18.74 -0.44 -3.64
C THR A 71 -17.90 0.71 -4.13
N ILE A 72 -17.28 0.51 -5.30
CA ILE A 72 -16.47 1.52 -5.96
C ILE A 72 -17.42 2.54 -6.62
N GLY A 73 -17.34 3.79 -6.19
CA GLY A 73 -18.16 4.90 -6.68
C GLY A 73 -18.32 6.01 -5.64
N ALA A 74 -18.71 7.20 -6.09
CA ALA A 74 -19.04 8.32 -5.20
C ALA A 74 -20.57 8.38 -4.97
N PRO A 75 -21.05 8.44 -3.71
CA PRO A 75 -20.28 8.36 -2.47
C PRO A 75 -19.83 6.92 -2.15
N PRO A 76 -18.74 6.74 -1.38
CA PRO A 76 -18.33 5.44 -0.87
C PRO A 76 -19.41 4.88 0.05
N LYS A 77 -19.62 3.56 -0.04
CA LYS A 77 -20.66 2.85 0.70
C LYS A 77 -20.11 1.59 1.35
N ASP A 78 -20.71 1.22 2.47
CA ASP A 78 -20.49 -0.05 3.14
C ASP A 78 -21.29 -1.19 2.48
N ALA A 79 -21.20 -2.39 3.07
CA ALA A 79 -21.87 -3.58 2.57
C ALA A 79 -23.41 -3.50 2.62
N ALA A 80 -23.98 -2.65 3.48
CA ALA A 80 -25.41 -2.39 3.58
C ALA A 80 -25.87 -1.32 2.57
N GLY A 81 -24.94 -0.69 1.85
CA GLY A 81 -25.20 0.42 0.95
C GLY A 81 -25.34 1.76 1.68
N GLU A 82 -24.97 1.83 2.96
CA GLU A 82 -24.94 3.07 3.73
C GLU A 82 -23.74 3.89 3.27
N ALA A 83 -24.00 5.15 2.89
CA ALA A 83 -22.95 6.07 2.52
C ALA A 83 -22.29 6.66 3.77
N PHE A 84 -20.97 6.84 3.73
CA PHE A 84 -20.23 7.49 4.81
C PHE A 84 -19.29 8.56 4.25
N ASP A 85 -19.04 9.58 5.05
CA ASP A 85 -18.17 10.68 4.67
C ASP A 85 -16.71 10.23 4.77
N LEU A 86 -16.02 10.20 3.62
CA LEU A 86 -14.57 10.24 3.60
C LEU A 86 -14.15 11.72 3.66
N PRO A 87 -13.08 12.07 4.39
CA PRO A 87 -12.48 13.38 4.21
C PRO A 87 -12.13 13.56 2.74
N ALA A 88 -12.19 14.80 2.24
CA ALA A 88 -11.59 15.10 0.95
C ALA A 88 -10.14 14.61 0.99
N PHE A 89 -9.78 13.71 0.08
CA PHE A 89 -8.38 13.38 -0.15
C PHE A 89 -7.76 14.62 -0.82
N ASP A 90 -6.94 15.35 -0.07
CA ASP A 90 -6.11 16.46 -0.61
C ASP A 90 -4.93 15.91 -1.42
#